data_AF-A0ABD5PVH3-F1
#
_entry.id   AF-A0ABD5PVH3-F1
#
_cell.length_a   1.000
_cell.length_b   1.000
_cell.length_c   1.000
_cell.angle_alpha   90.00
_cell.angle_beta   90.00
_cell.angle_gamma   90.00
#
_symmetry.space_group_name_H-M   'P 1'
#
loop_
_entity.id
_entity.type
_entity.pdbx_description
1 polymer ?
#
loop_
_entity_poly.entity_id
_entity_poly.type
_entity_poly.pdbx_seq_one_letter_code
_entity_poly.pdbx_strand_id
1 'polypeptide(L)'
;MQDGHEDGRDSSRLSRRMVLQATSGAVALSAVGSARASEGEGEARGARIDRRCPEATIEPSHGHCAGASLEGCADDHPVTIDLQEAVAETLSGRYPDVGSLLDDDYKPYFDTLAGDGGYSHWLSPEHIGDGTLLDPDRPESVLVDNESWRPIGVMFVATVDGDPVSPPPVVYDATADVTYEDGVSPAVPESETGDDGESPDRCSPWHYHAGLPSRFAWWYYRKVYEGDYEDGAVQLPCRTPCLLHVWTVDHPESVYAHDAPPPEYRDRDPADEASFETDADPGEDVLGWDVLPDEATPDLLPGEFSVLGP
;
A
#
# COMPACT_ATOMS: atom_id res chain seq x y z
N MET A 1 22.97 -84.55 0.17
CA MET A 1 23.44 -83.25 -0.34
C MET A 1 22.83 -82.22 0.63
N GLN A 2 23.32 -82.13 1.87
CA GLN A 2 24.52 -81.46 2.39
C GLN A 2 24.52 -79.93 2.16
N ASP A 3 24.38 -79.24 3.29
CA ASP A 3 24.52 -77.80 3.56
C ASP A 3 25.85 -77.18 3.07
N GLY A 4 25.85 -75.86 2.94
CA GLY A 4 27.04 -75.04 2.70
C GLY A 4 26.77 -73.55 2.94
N HIS A 5 26.96 -73.15 4.20
CA HIS A 5 26.92 -71.81 4.77
C HIS A 5 28.28 -71.08 4.57
N GLU A 6 28.31 -69.77 4.84
CA GLU A 6 29.48 -68.91 5.18
C GLU A 6 30.39 -68.40 4.04
N ASP A 7 30.97 -67.20 4.07
CA ASP A 7 30.79 -65.91 4.77
C ASP A 7 31.89 -64.99 4.17
N GLY A 8 31.72 -63.66 4.13
CA GLY A 8 32.80 -62.81 3.60
C GLY A 8 32.54 -61.30 3.53
N ARG A 9 32.58 -60.66 4.70
CA ARG A 9 32.54 -59.23 5.03
C ARG A 9 33.48 -58.35 4.17
N ASP A 10 33.16 -57.07 3.91
CA ASP A 10 33.50 -55.97 4.85
C ASP A 10 33.03 -54.55 4.40
N SER A 11 32.66 -53.78 5.43
CA SER A 11 32.66 -52.32 5.72
C SER A 11 32.77 -51.25 4.58
N SER A 12 32.26 -50.01 4.67
CA SER A 12 31.52 -49.23 5.67
C SER A 12 31.19 -47.84 5.05
N ARG A 13 29.99 -47.31 5.30
CA ARG A 13 29.70 -45.92 5.74
C ARG A 13 28.19 -45.71 5.85
N LEU A 14 27.72 -45.64 7.10
CA LEU A 14 26.37 -45.25 7.47
C LEU A 14 26.34 -43.78 7.92
N SER A 15 25.13 -43.21 7.84
CA SER A 15 24.53 -42.25 8.77
C SER A 15 24.63 -40.76 8.42
N ARG A 16 23.47 -40.15 8.13
CA ARG A 16 22.78 -39.21 9.03
C ARG A 16 21.52 -38.64 8.36
N ARG A 17 20.33 -39.10 8.75
CA ARG A 17 19.33 -38.26 9.44
C ARG A 17 18.12 -39.09 9.84
N MET A 18 18.05 -39.24 11.15
CA MET A 18 17.05 -39.92 11.93
C MET A 18 15.92 -38.92 12.22
N VAL A 19 14.71 -39.44 12.13
CA VAL A 19 13.44 -38.91 12.61
C VAL A 19 13.56 -38.41 14.06
N LEU A 20 13.04 -37.21 14.34
CA LEU A 20 12.48 -36.88 15.64
C LEU A 20 11.11 -36.24 15.48
N GLN A 21 10.14 -36.99 15.99
CA GLN A 21 8.77 -36.66 16.35
C GLN A 21 8.81 -36.04 17.78
N ALA A 22 7.74 -35.32 18.18
CA ALA A 22 7.46 -34.64 19.46
C ALA A 22 7.69 -33.11 19.41
N THR A 23 6.80 -32.22 19.86
CA THR A 23 5.58 -32.33 20.69
C THR A 23 4.86 -30.98 20.61
N SER A 24 3.56 -30.98 20.36
CA SER A 24 2.70 -29.79 20.44
C SER A 24 2.43 -29.47 21.91
N GLY A 25 3.14 -28.50 22.46
CA GLY A 25 2.89 -27.96 23.80
C GLY A 25 2.08 -26.68 23.72
N ALA A 26 0.80 -26.73 24.09
CA ALA A 26 0.03 -25.54 24.39
C ALA A 26 0.55 -24.92 25.69
N VAL A 27 1.14 -23.73 25.61
CA VAL A 27 1.45 -22.92 26.79
C VAL A 27 0.36 -21.87 26.93
N ALA A 28 -0.58 -22.12 27.83
CA ALA A 28 -1.45 -21.10 28.37
C ALA A 28 -0.66 -20.28 29.40
N LEU A 29 -0.32 -19.04 29.09
CA LEU A 29 0.21 -18.09 30.07
C LEU A 29 -0.95 -17.30 30.66
N SER A 30 -1.39 -17.71 31.85
CA SER A 30 -2.13 -16.82 32.75
C SER A 30 -1.13 -15.86 33.39
N ALA A 31 -1.18 -14.58 33.02
CA ALA A 31 -0.45 -13.53 33.71
C ALA A 31 -1.42 -12.71 34.57
N VAL A 32 -1.51 -13.06 35.85
CA VAL A 32 -1.96 -12.17 36.93
C VAL A 32 -0.74 -11.92 37.80
N GLY A 33 -0.31 -10.65 37.92
CA GLY A 33 0.69 -10.29 38.93
C GLY A 33 1.47 -9.01 38.68
N SER A 34 0.97 -7.93 39.27
CA SER A 34 1.72 -7.00 40.12
C SER A 34 2.97 -6.31 39.57
N ALA A 35 2.81 -5.00 39.33
CA ALA A 35 3.90 -4.03 39.21
C ALA A 35 4.96 -4.18 40.31
N ARG A 36 6.22 -4.26 39.89
CA ARG A 36 7.38 -3.67 40.58
C ARG A 36 8.47 -3.42 39.54
N ALA A 37 8.80 -2.14 39.37
CA ALA A 37 9.86 -1.65 38.48
C ALA A 37 11.22 -2.23 38.89
N SER A 38 11.96 -2.72 37.90
CA SER A 38 13.40 -2.86 37.94
C SER A 38 13.91 -2.50 36.55
N GLU A 39 14.59 -1.35 36.48
CA GLU A 39 15.28 -0.84 35.30
C GLU A 39 16.31 -1.87 34.79
N GLY A 40 16.36 -2.07 33.47
CA GLY A 40 17.29 -3.00 32.84
C GLY A 40 17.17 -3.08 31.32
N GLU A 41 17.66 -2.05 30.64
CA GLU A 41 18.34 -2.07 29.31
C GLU A 41 17.65 -2.67 28.06
N GLY A 42 16.39 -3.12 28.13
CA GLY A 42 15.60 -3.55 26.96
C GLY A 42 14.64 -2.50 26.36
N GLU A 43 14.20 -1.51 27.16
CA GLU A 43 13.21 -0.49 26.76
C GLU A 43 13.79 0.70 25.97
N ALA A 44 15.11 0.82 25.89
CA ALA A 44 15.76 2.01 25.35
C ALA A 44 15.77 2.09 23.81
N ARG A 45 15.42 1.01 23.09
CA ARG A 45 15.39 0.98 21.62
C ARG A 45 14.03 1.38 21.03
N GLY A 46 12.92 0.89 21.57
CA GLY A 46 11.57 1.35 21.17
C GLY A 46 11.32 2.81 21.56
N ALA A 47 11.73 3.19 22.76
CA ALA A 47 11.48 4.53 23.31
C ALA A 47 12.23 5.70 22.62
N ARG A 48 13.18 5.43 21.71
CA ARG A 48 13.92 6.50 20.99
C ARG A 48 13.29 6.90 19.67
N ILE A 49 12.53 6.01 19.02
CA ILE A 49 11.76 6.34 17.81
C ILE A 49 10.46 7.07 18.23
N ASP A 50 9.83 6.65 19.34
CA ASP A 50 8.54 7.16 19.81
C ASP A 50 8.52 8.63 20.26
N ARG A 51 9.63 9.18 20.79
CA ARG A 51 9.60 10.55 21.35
C ARG A 51 9.58 11.66 20.30
N ARG A 52 9.89 11.36 19.03
CA ARG A 52 9.88 12.35 17.94
C ARG A 52 8.66 12.24 17.03
N CYS A 53 8.00 11.08 17.01
CA CYS A 53 6.85 10.78 16.16
C CYS A 53 5.75 10.15 17.02
N PRO A 54 4.92 10.94 17.73
CA PRO A 54 3.90 10.39 18.62
C PRO A 54 2.81 9.59 17.88
N GLU A 55 2.64 9.81 16.57
CA GLU A 55 1.67 9.11 15.73
C GLU A 55 2.21 7.78 15.18
N ALA A 56 3.53 7.57 15.22
CA ALA A 56 4.18 6.40 14.65
C ALA A 56 3.83 5.12 15.42
N THR A 57 3.45 4.07 14.70
CA THR A 57 3.18 2.75 15.27
C THR A 57 4.05 1.66 14.62
N ILE A 58 4.20 0.53 15.30
CA ILE A 58 4.85 -0.67 14.75
C ILE A 58 3.88 -1.41 13.82
N GLU A 59 2.65 -1.60 14.27
CA GLU A 59 1.58 -2.23 13.49
C GLU A 59 1.02 -1.25 12.45
N PRO A 60 0.34 -1.74 11.40
CA PRO A 60 -0.40 -0.88 10.47
C PRO A 60 -1.32 0.09 11.22
N SER A 61 -1.26 1.36 10.83
CA SER A 61 -2.16 2.39 11.33
C SER A 61 -2.25 3.54 10.33
N HIS A 62 -3.38 4.23 10.38
CA HIS A 62 -3.67 5.40 9.57
C HIS A 62 -4.43 6.44 10.40
N GLY A 63 -4.48 7.66 9.89
CA GLY A 63 -5.27 8.75 10.45
C GLY A 63 -5.69 9.74 9.37
N HIS A 64 -6.73 10.52 9.64
CA HIS A 64 -7.19 11.54 8.69
C HIS A 64 -6.20 12.70 8.59
N CYS A 65 -6.01 13.19 7.37
CA CYS A 65 -5.25 14.40 7.15
C CYS A 65 -5.94 15.63 7.73
N ALA A 66 -5.19 16.73 7.90
CA ALA A 66 -5.75 17.97 8.42
C ALA A 66 -6.89 18.46 7.50
N GLY A 67 -8.09 18.65 8.06
CA GLY A 67 -9.28 19.05 7.30
C GLY A 67 -9.85 17.96 6.38
N ALA A 68 -9.42 16.72 6.55
CA ALA A 68 -9.97 15.56 5.86
C ALA A 68 -11.03 14.86 6.73
N SER A 69 -12.10 14.41 6.10
CA SER A 69 -13.20 13.68 6.71
C SER A 69 -13.93 12.85 5.65
N LEU A 70 -14.38 11.66 6.07
CA LEU A 70 -15.25 10.79 5.29
C LEU A 70 -16.74 11.08 5.50
N GLU A 71 -17.11 11.94 6.47
CA GLU A 71 -18.50 12.11 6.91
C GLU A 71 -19.43 12.58 5.78
N GLY A 72 -18.94 13.45 4.88
CA GLY A 72 -19.68 13.91 3.71
C GLY A 72 -19.42 13.11 2.43
N CYS A 73 -18.64 12.03 2.48
CA CYS A 73 -18.35 11.19 1.31
C CYS A 73 -19.49 10.20 1.05
N ALA A 74 -19.95 10.16 -0.20
CA ALA A 74 -20.94 9.21 -0.67
C ALA A 74 -20.53 8.64 -2.04
N ASP A 75 -20.65 7.31 -2.17
CA ASP A 75 -20.29 6.59 -3.38
C ASP A 75 -21.24 6.93 -4.54
N ASP A 76 -22.49 7.27 -4.26
CA ASP A 76 -23.50 7.67 -5.25
C ASP A 76 -23.52 9.18 -5.55
N HIS A 77 -22.59 9.95 -4.98
CA HIS A 77 -22.44 11.37 -5.31
C HIS A 77 -21.93 11.54 -6.75
N PRO A 78 -22.49 12.46 -7.57
CA PRO A 78 -22.09 12.59 -8.97
C PRO A 78 -20.59 12.79 -9.20
N VAL A 79 -19.93 13.61 -8.35
CA VAL A 79 -18.47 13.82 -8.44
C VAL A 79 -17.68 12.55 -8.11
N THR A 80 -18.17 11.72 -7.20
CA THR A 80 -17.55 10.42 -6.90
C THR A 80 -17.67 9.47 -8.07
N ILE A 81 -18.86 9.40 -8.68
CA ILE A 81 -19.12 8.58 -9.86
C ILE A 81 -18.22 9.03 -11.02
N ASP A 82 -18.21 10.33 -11.33
CA ASP A 82 -17.40 10.89 -12.42
C ASP A 82 -15.90 10.59 -12.21
N LEU A 83 -15.40 10.72 -10.97
CA LEU A 83 -14.01 10.38 -10.64
C LEU A 83 -13.74 8.89 -10.79
N GLN A 84 -14.61 8.03 -10.28
CA GLN A 84 -14.46 6.57 -10.38
C GLN A 84 -14.51 6.10 -11.85
N GLU A 85 -15.43 6.63 -12.65
CA GLU A 85 -15.56 6.34 -14.08
C GLU A 85 -14.31 6.79 -14.84
N ALA A 86 -13.80 8.00 -14.57
CA ALA A 86 -12.57 8.50 -15.19
C ALA A 86 -11.36 7.62 -14.85
N VAL A 87 -11.21 7.21 -13.58
CA VAL A 87 -10.17 6.25 -13.17
C VAL A 87 -10.34 4.93 -13.92
N ALA A 88 -11.55 4.38 -13.99
CA ALA A 88 -11.81 3.12 -14.68
C ALA A 88 -11.52 3.20 -16.19
N GLU A 89 -11.81 4.33 -16.84
CA GLU A 89 -11.45 4.59 -18.22
C GLU A 89 -9.93 4.62 -18.42
N THR A 90 -9.20 5.33 -17.56
CA THR A 90 -7.73 5.36 -17.61
C THR A 90 -7.12 3.98 -17.41
N LEU A 91 -7.57 3.22 -16.40
CA LEU A 91 -7.05 1.88 -16.12
C LEU A 91 -7.35 0.90 -17.25
N SER A 92 -8.53 0.98 -17.88
CA SER A 92 -8.87 0.07 -18.98
C SER A 92 -8.27 0.47 -20.33
N GLY A 93 -8.05 1.77 -20.56
CA GLY A 93 -7.55 2.29 -21.84
C GLY A 93 -6.03 2.45 -21.90
N ARG A 94 -5.43 2.98 -20.83
CA ARG A 94 -3.99 3.31 -20.78
C ARG A 94 -3.17 2.29 -20.01
N TYR A 95 -3.71 1.77 -18.91
CA TYR A 95 -2.98 0.87 -18.02
C TYR A 95 -3.63 -0.51 -17.86
N PRO A 96 -4.01 -1.23 -18.94
CA PRO A 96 -4.85 -2.44 -18.83
C PRO A 96 -4.19 -3.64 -18.12
N ASP A 97 -2.85 -3.62 -17.98
CA ASP A 97 -2.03 -4.72 -17.47
C ASP A 97 -0.70 -4.22 -16.89
N VAL A 98 0.09 -5.12 -16.29
CA VAL A 98 1.38 -4.79 -15.67
C VAL A 98 2.41 -4.28 -16.68
N GLY A 99 2.45 -4.83 -17.90
CA GLY A 99 3.39 -4.37 -18.94
C GLY A 99 3.17 -2.91 -19.31
N SER A 100 1.92 -2.46 -19.43
CA SER A 100 1.60 -1.06 -19.69
C SER A 100 2.04 -0.10 -18.58
N LEU A 101 2.04 -0.56 -17.32
CA LEU A 101 2.60 0.20 -16.20
C LEU A 101 4.13 0.31 -16.30
N LEU A 102 4.80 -0.79 -16.63
CA LEU A 102 6.25 -0.83 -16.83
C LEU A 102 6.70 0.08 -17.98
N ASP A 103 5.96 0.07 -19.09
CA ASP A 103 6.23 0.92 -20.25
C ASP A 103 6.14 2.42 -19.93
N ASP A 104 5.21 2.80 -19.04
CA ASP A 104 5.04 4.18 -18.53
C ASP A 104 5.87 4.45 -17.25
N ASP A 105 6.91 3.65 -17.00
CA ASP A 105 7.90 3.80 -15.92
C ASP A 105 7.34 3.74 -14.48
N TYR A 106 6.14 3.18 -14.29
CA TYR A 106 5.64 2.91 -12.96
C TYR A 106 6.52 1.90 -12.24
N LYS A 107 6.88 2.22 -11.00
CA LYS A 107 7.76 1.43 -10.15
C LYS A 107 6.96 0.53 -9.25
N PRO A 108 7.14 -0.80 -9.35
CA PRO A 108 6.45 -1.73 -8.49
C PRO A 108 6.89 -1.52 -7.05
N TYR A 109 5.94 -1.79 -6.18
CA TYR A 109 6.14 -1.78 -4.75
C TYR A 109 5.35 -2.97 -4.15
N PHE A 110 6.09 -4.08 -3.95
CA PHE A 110 5.62 -5.31 -3.30
C PHE A 110 6.13 -5.39 -1.87
N ASP A 111 5.45 -6.18 -1.03
CA ASP A 111 6.00 -6.75 0.20
C ASP A 111 6.76 -5.77 1.10
N THR A 112 6.01 -4.91 1.80
CA THR A 112 6.53 -4.43 3.08
C THR A 112 6.03 -5.25 4.24
N LEU A 113 6.69 -5.02 5.37
CA LEU A 113 6.71 -5.73 6.66
C LEU A 113 5.37 -6.26 7.22
N ALA A 114 4.21 -6.02 6.58
CA ALA A 114 2.89 -6.44 7.01
C ALA A 114 2.27 -7.63 6.27
N GLY A 115 2.85 -8.13 5.17
CA GLY A 115 2.19 -9.15 4.36
C GLY A 115 1.01 -8.57 3.58
N ASP A 116 0.88 -9.06 2.36
CA ASP A 116 0.11 -8.51 1.26
C ASP A 116 -1.37 -8.86 1.36
N GLY A 117 -2.24 -7.85 1.31
CA GLY A 117 -3.68 -8.04 1.08
C GLY A 117 -4.01 -8.56 -0.33
N GLY A 118 -3.08 -9.27 -0.97
CA GLY A 118 -3.17 -9.75 -2.36
C GLY A 118 -3.06 -8.66 -3.42
N TYR A 119 -2.55 -7.47 -3.09
CA TYR A 119 -2.40 -6.36 -4.04
C TYR A 119 -1.08 -5.61 -3.83
N SER A 120 -0.64 -4.93 -4.88
CA SER A 120 0.58 -4.11 -4.91
C SER A 120 0.27 -2.68 -5.33
N HIS A 121 1.13 -1.75 -4.90
CA HIS A 121 1.10 -0.40 -5.44
C HIS A 121 2.17 -0.29 -6.51
N TRP A 122 1.87 0.44 -7.56
CA TRP A 122 2.78 0.79 -8.63
C TRP A 122 2.85 2.30 -8.64
N LEU A 123 4.01 2.89 -8.39
CA LEU A 123 4.17 4.34 -8.16
C LEU A 123 4.81 4.99 -9.38
N SER A 124 4.28 6.11 -9.85
CA SER A 124 4.90 6.91 -10.92
C SER A 124 5.76 8.02 -10.31
N PRO A 125 7.10 7.97 -10.42
CA PRO A 125 7.97 9.06 -9.97
C PRO A 125 7.70 10.36 -10.72
N GLU A 126 7.29 10.28 -11.99
CA GLU A 126 6.92 11.44 -12.78
C GLU A 126 5.69 12.15 -12.19
N HIS A 127 4.62 11.39 -11.91
CA HIS A 127 3.35 11.98 -11.46
C HIS A 127 3.44 12.48 -10.01
N ILE A 128 4.12 11.75 -9.12
CA ILE A 128 4.30 12.17 -7.71
C ILE A 128 4.97 13.56 -7.61
N GLY A 129 5.83 13.90 -8.56
CA GLY A 129 6.60 15.14 -8.57
C GLY A 129 6.02 16.29 -9.39
N ASP A 130 4.96 16.08 -10.18
CA ASP A 130 4.55 17.05 -11.19
C ASP A 130 3.61 18.18 -10.72
N GLY A 131 3.14 18.08 -9.46
CA GLY A 131 2.33 19.09 -8.81
C GLY A 131 0.84 19.10 -9.21
N THR A 132 0.42 18.17 -10.05
CA THR A 132 -1.00 17.89 -10.32
C THR A 132 -1.53 17.01 -9.19
N LEU A 133 -2.77 17.24 -8.75
CA LEU A 133 -3.39 16.45 -7.68
C LEU A 133 -4.80 16.02 -8.11
N LEU A 134 -5.17 14.79 -7.77
CA LEU A 134 -6.48 14.19 -8.14
C LEU A 134 -6.74 14.20 -9.65
N ASP A 135 -5.72 13.89 -10.44
CA ASP A 135 -5.84 13.75 -11.90
C ASP A 135 -6.00 12.26 -12.30
N PRO A 136 -7.21 11.80 -12.66
CA PRO A 136 -7.45 10.41 -13.01
C PRO A 136 -6.68 9.94 -14.26
N ASP A 137 -6.19 10.85 -15.12
CA ASP A 137 -5.40 10.50 -16.31
C ASP A 137 -3.93 10.22 -15.97
N ARG A 138 -3.47 10.71 -14.81
CA ARG A 138 -2.07 10.68 -14.37
C ARG A 138 -1.97 10.34 -12.88
N PRO A 139 -2.50 9.18 -12.44
CA PRO A 139 -2.48 8.82 -11.03
C PRO A 139 -1.05 8.61 -10.54
N GLU A 140 -0.75 9.09 -9.33
CA GLU A 140 0.56 8.88 -8.70
C GLU A 140 0.81 7.40 -8.40
N SER A 141 -0.25 6.62 -8.22
CA SER A 141 -0.15 5.19 -8.06
C SER A 141 -1.30 4.42 -8.69
N VAL A 142 -0.99 3.28 -9.30
CA VAL A 142 -1.96 2.27 -9.71
C VAL A 142 -1.92 1.09 -8.74
N LEU A 143 -3.08 0.60 -8.35
CA LEU A 143 -3.25 -0.55 -7.44
C LEU A 143 -3.54 -1.78 -8.28
N VAL A 144 -2.70 -2.80 -8.16
CA VAL A 144 -2.76 -4.02 -8.98
C VAL A 144 -3.06 -5.21 -8.09
N ASP A 145 -4.04 -6.01 -8.47
CA ASP A 145 -4.25 -7.31 -7.87
C ASP A 145 -3.10 -8.26 -8.25
N ASN A 146 -2.42 -8.83 -7.25
CA ASN A 146 -1.29 -9.72 -7.48
C ASN A 146 -1.70 -11.10 -8.03
N GLU A 147 -2.97 -11.50 -7.91
CA GLU A 147 -3.45 -12.79 -8.44
C GLU A 147 -3.85 -12.65 -9.92
N SER A 148 -4.78 -11.74 -10.24
CA SER A 148 -5.25 -11.52 -11.62
C SER A 148 -4.31 -10.67 -12.48
N TRP A 149 -3.37 -9.96 -11.85
CA TRP A 149 -2.48 -8.97 -12.47
C TRP A 149 -3.23 -7.80 -13.13
N ARG A 150 -4.50 -7.60 -12.72
CA ARG A 150 -5.34 -6.50 -13.21
C ARG A 150 -5.22 -5.29 -12.29
N PRO A 151 -5.22 -4.07 -12.84
CA PRO A 151 -5.49 -2.87 -12.06
C PRO A 151 -6.90 -2.93 -11.45
N ILE A 152 -6.99 -2.57 -10.17
CA ILE A 152 -8.23 -2.58 -9.38
C ILE A 152 -8.57 -1.20 -8.80
N GLY A 153 -7.66 -0.24 -8.87
CA GLY A 153 -7.87 1.12 -8.42
C GLY A 153 -6.63 1.98 -8.57
N VAL A 154 -6.70 3.19 -8.03
CA VAL A 154 -5.57 4.12 -7.96
C VAL A 154 -5.42 4.65 -6.55
N MET A 155 -4.23 5.12 -6.23
CA MET A 155 -3.98 5.92 -5.03
C MET A 155 -3.37 7.24 -5.47
N PHE A 156 -4.04 8.34 -5.12
CA PHE A 156 -3.50 9.67 -5.29
C PHE A 156 -2.60 10.02 -4.11
N VAL A 157 -1.52 10.76 -4.39
CA VAL A 157 -0.56 11.23 -3.37
C VAL A 157 -0.58 12.75 -3.36
N ALA A 158 -0.92 13.35 -2.22
CA ALA A 158 -0.96 14.81 -2.08
C ALA A 158 0.44 15.40 -1.91
N THR A 159 1.22 15.44 -2.99
CA THR A 159 2.54 16.05 -3.05
C THR A 159 2.63 17.09 -4.16
N VAL A 160 3.41 18.16 -3.94
CA VAL A 160 3.78 19.13 -4.96
C VAL A 160 5.28 19.34 -4.85
N ASP A 161 6.01 19.18 -5.96
CA ASP A 161 7.48 19.17 -5.98
C ASP A 161 8.09 18.14 -4.98
N GLY A 162 7.39 17.02 -4.75
CA GLY A 162 7.77 15.98 -3.77
C GLY A 162 7.48 16.32 -2.29
N ASP A 163 6.98 17.52 -2.00
CA ASP A 163 6.62 17.96 -0.65
C ASP A 163 5.13 17.70 -0.34
N PRO A 164 4.77 17.16 0.83
CA PRO A 164 3.37 16.92 1.19
C PRO A 164 2.53 18.20 1.26
N VAL A 165 1.36 18.18 0.63
CA VAL A 165 0.36 19.25 0.69
C VAL A 165 -0.57 19.06 1.89
N SER A 166 -0.81 20.14 2.64
CA SER A 166 -1.71 20.13 3.80
C SER A 166 -2.40 21.51 3.98
N PRO A 167 -3.74 21.58 3.99
CA PRO A 167 -4.67 20.47 3.77
C PRO A 167 -4.67 20.00 2.30
N PRO A 168 -4.91 18.71 2.03
CA PRO A 168 -5.08 18.21 0.67
C PRO A 168 -6.38 18.76 0.03
N PRO A 169 -6.50 18.75 -1.32
CA PRO A 169 -7.71 19.22 -2.01
C PRO A 169 -8.91 18.33 -1.67
N VAL A 170 -10.08 18.91 -1.48
CA VAL A 170 -11.32 18.13 -1.30
C VAL A 170 -11.72 17.48 -2.62
N VAL A 171 -12.44 16.34 -2.57
CA VAL A 171 -13.05 15.76 -3.76
C VAL A 171 -14.23 16.64 -4.20
N TYR A 172 -15.07 17.02 -3.24
CA TYR A 172 -16.14 17.98 -3.45
C TYR A 172 -16.47 18.71 -2.15
N ASP A 173 -17.02 19.92 -2.29
CA ASP A 173 -17.51 20.74 -1.20
C ASP A 173 -18.68 21.59 -1.71
N ALA A 174 -19.89 21.35 -1.19
CA ALA A 174 -21.07 22.12 -1.59
C ALA A 174 -21.02 23.61 -1.20
N THR A 175 -20.10 23.99 -0.30
CA THR A 175 -19.89 25.38 0.14
C THR A 175 -18.77 26.09 -0.61
N ALA A 176 -18.04 25.39 -1.48
CA ALA A 176 -17.13 26.03 -2.40
C ALA A 176 -17.95 26.72 -3.50
N ASP A 177 -18.10 28.04 -3.39
CA ASP A 177 -18.66 28.90 -4.42
C ASP A 177 -17.75 28.85 -5.66
N VAL A 178 -17.92 27.84 -6.50
CA VAL A 178 -17.17 27.68 -7.75
C VAL A 178 -17.69 28.71 -8.73
N THR A 179 -17.06 29.88 -8.78
CA THR A 179 -17.27 30.83 -9.86
C THR A 179 -16.68 30.25 -11.14
N TYR A 180 -17.49 29.59 -11.96
CA TYR A 180 -17.15 29.33 -13.35
C TYR A 180 -17.10 30.67 -14.09
N GLU A 181 -16.08 30.87 -14.94
CA GLU A 181 -15.86 32.10 -15.72
C GLU A 181 -17.00 32.43 -16.73
N ASP A 182 -18.04 31.60 -16.78
CA ASP A 182 -19.22 31.80 -17.64
C ASP A 182 -20.52 32.03 -16.82
N GLY A 183 -20.44 32.83 -15.76
CA GLY A 183 -21.48 33.79 -15.37
C GLY A 183 -22.91 33.30 -15.10
N VAL A 184 -23.16 32.00 -14.92
CA VAL A 184 -24.50 31.47 -14.58
C VAL A 184 -24.38 30.51 -13.41
N SER A 185 -24.43 31.06 -12.19
CA SER A 185 -24.76 30.27 -11.00
C SER A 185 -26.21 29.79 -11.10
N PRO A 186 -26.51 28.48 -10.95
CA PRO A 186 -27.85 28.06 -10.59
C PRO A 186 -28.16 28.64 -9.19
N ALA A 187 -29.29 29.33 -9.07
CA ALA A 187 -29.68 29.97 -7.82
C ALA A 187 -29.85 28.91 -6.72
N VAL A 188 -28.90 28.86 -5.79
CA VAL A 188 -29.05 28.13 -4.54
C VAL A 188 -30.01 28.96 -3.65
N PRO A 189 -31.06 28.35 -3.07
CA PRO A 189 -31.93 29.07 -2.16
C PRO A 189 -31.15 29.48 -0.91
N GLU A 190 -31.18 30.77 -0.57
CA GLU A 190 -30.54 31.35 0.61
C GLU A 190 -31.06 30.65 1.88
N SER A 191 -30.27 29.76 2.47
CA SER A 191 -30.53 29.22 3.81
C SER A 191 -29.83 30.10 4.84
N GLU A 192 -30.59 31.00 5.45
CA GLU A 192 -30.17 31.71 6.66
C GLU A 192 -30.16 30.73 7.85
N THR A 193 -28.98 30.28 8.28
CA THR A 193 -28.63 30.04 9.69
C THR A 193 -27.14 29.68 9.79
N GLY A 194 -26.40 30.45 10.59
CA GLY A 194 -25.01 30.15 10.91
C GLY A 194 -24.89 28.92 11.80
N ASP A 195 -23.91 28.08 11.46
CA ASP A 195 -23.25 27.13 12.35
C ASP A 195 -21.81 27.01 11.82
N ASP A 196 -20.80 27.28 12.66
CA ASP A 196 -19.38 27.09 12.34
C ASP A 196 -19.02 25.58 12.43
N GLY A 197 -19.80 24.73 11.76
CA GLY A 197 -19.72 23.28 11.78
C GLY A 197 -19.61 22.72 10.36
N GLU A 198 -18.75 21.70 10.19
CA GLU A 198 -18.51 20.96 8.95
C GLU A 198 -19.73 20.87 8.02
N SER A 199 -19.56 21.36 6.78
CA SER A 199 -20.57 21.22 5.73
C SER A 199 -20.85 19.72 5.52
N PRO A 200 -22.10 19.24 5.70
CA PRO A 200 -22.44 17.82 5.58
C PRO A 200 -22.20 17.24 4.18
N ASP A 201 -21.93 18.10 3.20
CA ASP A 201 -21.70 17.77 1.80
C ASP A 201 -20.22 17.99 1.39
N ARG A 202 -19.28 17.98 2.33
CA ARG A 202 -17.84 18.06 2.04
C ARG A 202 -17.20 16.67 2.13
N CYS A 203 -16.64 16.20 1.02
CA CYS A 203 -15.90 14.96 0.98
C CYS A 203 -14.40 15.21 0.82
N SER A 204 -13.63 14.70 1.79
CA SER A 204 -12.17 14.78 1.80
C SER A 204 -11.63 13.48 2.40
N PRO A 205 -11.60 12.37 1.63
CA PRO A 205 -11.26 11.04 2.13
C PRO A 205 -9.75 10.82 2.37
N TRP A 206 -8.97 11.89 2.43
CA TRP A 206 -7.52 11.83 2.58
C TRP A 206 -7.08 11.33 3.96
N HIS A 207 -6.13 10.42 3.96
CA HIS A 207 -5.54 9.86 5.16
C HIS A 207 -4.02 9.72 5.00
N TYR A 208 -3.31 9.60 6.11
CA TYR A 208 -1.90 9.25 6.13
C TYR A 208 -1.72 7.89 6.80
N HIS A 209 -0.65 7.19 6.47
CA HIS A 209 -0.23 6.00 7.20
C HIS A 209 0.85 6.34 8.20
N ALA A 210 0.71 5.86 9.43
CA ALA A 210 1.70 6.02 10.50
C ALA A 210 2.30 4.70 11.01
N GLY A 211 1.78 3.57 10.52
CA GLY A 211 2.36 2.26 10.73
C GLY A 211 3.73 2.09 10.07
N LEU A 212 4.62 1.34 10.71
CA LEU A 212 5.96 1.04 10.21
C LEU A 212 5.95 0.45 8.78
N PRO A 213 5.06 -0.48 8.40
CA PRO A 213 5.06 -1.07 7.05
C PRO A 213 4.91 0.00 5.97
N SER A 214 3.87 0.83 6.04
CA SER A 214 3.60 1.89 5.05
C SER A 214 4.60 3.06 5.12
N ARG A 215 5.15 3.36 6.29
CA ARG A 215 6.21 4.38 6.38
C ARG A 215 7.51 3.89 5.76
N PHE A 216 7.83 2.62 5.98
CA PHE A 216 8.98 1.97 5.37
C PHE A 216 8.79 1.83 3.87
N ALA A 217 7.56 1.57 3.41
CA ALA A 217 7.17 1.62 2.01
C ALA A 217 7.60 2.91 1.32
N TRP A 218 7.10 4.02 1.85
CA TRP A 218 7.34 5.33 1.31
C TRP A 218 8.82 5.69 1.36
N TRP A 219 9.48 5.39 2.48
CA TRP A 219 10.92 5.57 2.61
C TRP A 219 11.72 4.77 1.57
N TYR A 220 11.34 3.51 1.34
CA TYR A 220 11.98 2.62 0.38
C TYR A 220 11.83 3.16 -1.03
N TYR A 221 10.61 3.52 -1.43
CA TYR A 221 10.32 4.12 -2.72
C TYR A 221 11.22 5.33 -2.98
N ARG A 222 11.24 6.31 -2.06
CA ARG A 222 12.07 7.51 -2.18
C ARG A 222 13.55 7.18 -2.27
N LYS A 223 14.01 6.20 -1.48
CA LYS A 223 15.41 5.82 -1.44
C LYS A 223 15.87 5.12 -2.71
N VAL A 224 15.05 4.26 -3.28
CA VAL A 224 15.42 3.38 -4.39
C VAL A 224 15.12 4.03 -5.73
N TYR A 225 14.01 4.75 -5.87
CA TYR A 225 13.52 5.22 -7.16
C TYR A 225 13.71 6.72 -7.40
N GLU A 226 13.62 7.58 -6.37
CA GLU A 226 13.83 9.04 -6.57
C GLU A 226 15.32 9.43 -6.58
N GLY A 227 16.21 8.51 -6.21
CA GLY A 227 17.64 8.76 -6.25
C GLY A 227 18.07 9.93 -5.35
N ASP A 228 17.33 10.19 -4.26
CA ASP A 228 17.56 11.20 -3.19
C ASP A 228 18.88 10.94 -2.41
N TYR A 229 19.96 10.68 -3.13
CA TYR A 229 21.28 10.30 -2.68
C TYR A 229 22.24 11.47 -2.78
N GLU A 230 22.21 12.32 -1.75
CA GLU A 230 23.43 12.79 -1.12
C GLU A 230 23.45 12.27 0.32
N ASP A 231 24.35 11.32 0.60
CA ASP A 231 24.78 10.83 1.94
C ASP A 231 23.73 10.83 3.08
N GLY A 232 22.98 9.73 3.23
CA GLY A 232 22.36 9.34 4.52
C GLY A 232 21.17 10.18 4.99
N ALA A 233 20.52 10.94 4.11
CA ALA A 233 19.54 11.98 4.47
C ALA A 233 18.08 11.52 4.63
N VAL A 234 17.60 10.47 3.94
CA VAL A 234 16.19 10.06 4.04
C VAL A 234 15.99 9.29 5.34
N GLN A 235 15.48 9.98 6.36
CA GLN A 235 15.01 9.36 7.59
C GLN A 235 13.65 8.72 7.34
N LEU A 236 13.37 7.59 8.00
CA LEU A 236 12.03 7.04 8.05
C LEU A 236 11.07 8.13 8.57
N PRO A 237 10.08 8.59 7.78
CA PRO A 237 9.25 9.72 8.17
C PRO A 237 8.35 9.34 9.35
N CYS A 238 7.70 10.29 10.02
CA CYS A 238 6.73 9.97 11.08
C CYS A 238 5.43 9.37 10.52
N ARG A 239 5.07 9.74 9.28
CA ARG A 239 3.90 9.30 8.52
C ARG A 239 4.15 9.47 7.01
N THR A 240 3.36 8.83 6.17
CA THR A 240 3.35 9.09 4.72
C THR A 240 2.80 10.49 4.43
N PRO A 241 2.94 11.01 3.19
CA PRO A 241 2.07 12.07 2.70
C PRO A 241 0.58 11.69 2.84
N CYS A 242 -0.31 12.66 2.62
CA CYS A 242 -1.73 12.36 2.50
C CYS A 242 -1.99 11.57 1.21
N LEU A 243 -2.81 10.53 1.34
CA LEU A 243 -3.14 9.59 0.29
C LEU A 243 -4.67 9.46 0.18
N LEU A 244 -5.15 9.15 -1.02
CA LEU A 244 -6.56 8.92 -1.29
C LEU A 244 -6.67 7.76 -2.27
N HIS A 245 -7.33 6.67 -1.86
CA HIS A 245 -7.63 5.54 -2.74
C HIS A 245 -8.92 5.80 -3.50
N VAL A 246 -8.98 5.35 -4.76
CA VAL A 246 -10.22 5.24 -5.54
C VAL A 246 -10.26 3.85 -6.16
N TRP A 247 -11.20 3.03 -5.71
CA TRP A 247 -11.40 1.66 -6.21
C TRP A 247 -12.32 1.64 -7.42
N THR A 248 -11.97 0.84 -8.44
CA THR A 248 -12.80 0.64 -9.65
C THR A 248 -13.58 -0.66 -9.61
N VAL A 249 -13.32 -1.48 -8.59
CA VAL A 249 -14.07 -2.69 -8.27
C VAL A 249 -14.97 -2.41 -7.07
N ASP A 250 -16.01 -3.23 -6.90
CA ASP A 250 -16.94 -3.10 -5.78
C ASP A 250 -16.19 -3.21 -4.44
N HIS A 251 -16.45 -2.27 -3.53
CA HIS A 251 -15.86 -2.26 -2.21
C HIS A 251 -16.97 -2.19 -1.15
N PRO A 252 -16.99 -3.10 -0.15
CA PRO A 252 -18.09 -3.15 0.82
C PRO A 252 -18.17 -1.94 1.76
N GLU A 253 -17.06 -1.21 1.92
CA GLU A 253 -16.99 -0.02 2.77
C GLU A 253 -17.29 1.30 2.03
N SER A 254 -16.53 1.60 0.98
CA SER A 254 -16.71 2.77 0.12
C SER A 254 -15.75 2.68 -1.07
N VAL A 255 -16.02 3.43 -2.14
CA VAL A 255 -15.03 3.65 -3.22
C VAL A 255 -13.71 4.25 -2.72
N TYR A 256 -13.75 4.97 -1.59
CA TYR A 256 -12.58 5.60 -0.96
C TYR A 256 -11.99 4.80 0.20
N ALA A 257 -12.36 3.52 0.33
CA ALA A 257 -11.89 2.69 1.42
C ALA A 257 -10.36 2.63 1.49
N HIS A 258 -9.84 2.56 2.72
CA HIS A 258 -8.41 2.55 2.99
C HIS A 258 -7.73 1.26 2.49
N ASP A 259 -8.31 0.11 2.81
CA ASP A 259 -7.79 -1.19 2.41
C ASP A 259 -8.35 -1.63 1.05
N ALA A 260 -7.69 -2.59 0.42
CA ALA A 260 -8.21 -3.25 -0.77
C ALA A 260 -9.49 -4.04 -0.44
N PRO A 261 -10.39 -4.18 -1.42
CA PRO A 261 -11.58 -5.00 -1.22
C PRO A 261 -11.19 -6.45 -0.96
N PRO A 262 -11.95 -7.19 -0.14
CA PRO A 262 -11.68 -8.61 0.12
C PRO A 262 -11.62 -9.43 -1.18
N PRO A 263 -10.87 -10.56 -1.21
CA PRO A 263 -10.70 -11.41 -2.39
C PRO A 263 -11.98 -11.73 -3.16
N GLU A 264 -13.11 -11.95 -2.47
CA GLU A 264 -14.40 -12.24 -3.10
C GLU A 264 -14.99 -11.09 -3.95
N TYR A 265 -14.52 -9.86 -3.79
CA TYR A 265 -14.95 -8.69 -4.56
C TYR A 265 -13.99 -8.32 -5.70
N ARG A 266 -12.83 -8.99 -5.75
CA ARG A 266 -11.75 -8.81 -6.74
C ARG A 266 -11.59 -10.02 -7.66
N ASP A 267 -12.44 -11.04 -7.51
CA ASP A 267 -12.49 -12.22 -8.38
C ASP A 267 -12.91 -11.82 -9.80
N ARG A 268 -11.91 -11.65 -10.66
CA ARG A 268 -12.05 -11.20 -12.05
C ARG A 268 -11.23 -12.11 -12.95
N ASP A 269 -11.60 -12.14 -14.23
CA ASP A 269 -10.78 -12.79 -15.24
C ASP A 269 -9.37 -12.16 -15.22
N PRO A 270 -8.30 -12.98 -15.14
CA PRO A 270 -6.92 -12.50 -15.17
C PRO A 270 -6.60 -11.63 -16.39
N ALA A 271 -5.47 -10.93 -16.34
CA ALA A 271 -4.88 -10.31 -17.52
C ALA A 271 -4.70 -11.36 -18.63
N ASP A 272 -5.08 -11.01 -19.87
CA ASP A 272 -4.97 -11.94 -21.00
C ASP A 272 -3.51 -12.24 -21.34
N GLU A 273 -2.63 -11.28 -21.10
CA GLU A 273 -1.18 -11.38 -21.19
C GLU A 273 -0.52 -10.44 -20.18
N ALA A 274 0.72 -10.74 -19.80
CA ALA A 274 1.52 -9.89 -18.92
C ALA A 274 1.98 -8.59 -19.60
N SER A 275 2.01 -8.58 -20.94
CA SER A 275 2.54 -7.50 -21.79
C SER A 275 4.04 -7.19 -21.58
N PHE A 276 4.80 -8.13 -21.02
CA PHE A 276 6.26 -8.12 -20.96
C PHE A 276 6.81 -9.56 -21.06
N GLU A 277 8.13 -9.71 -21.25
CA GLU A 277 8.76 -11.03 -21.35
C GLU A 277 8.81 -11.72 -19.97
N THR A 278 7.96 -12.73 -19.76
CA THR A 278 7.95 -13.58 -18.56
C THR A 278 7.44 -14.99 -18.88
N ASP A 279 7.84 -15.97 -18.08
CA ASP A 279 7.35 -17.36 -18.14
C ASP A 279 6.21 -17.60 -17.13
N ALA A 280 5.80 -16.58 -16.36
CA ALA A 280 4.72 -16.66 -15.37
C ALA A 280 3.36 -16.25 -15.97
N ASP A 281 2.30 -16.87 -15.48
CA ASP A 281 0.95 -16.73 -16.02
C ASP A 281 0.00 -15.99 -15.04
N PRO A 282 -0.66 -14.88 -15.45
CA PRO A 282 -1.68 -14.22 -14.65
C PRO A 282 -2.79 -15.17 -14.20
N GLY A 283 -3.12 -15.16 -12.92
CA GLY A 283 -4.12 -16.06 -12.30
C GLY A 283 -3.61 -17.45 -11.91
N GLU A 284 -2.43 -17.86 -12.36
CA GLU A 284 -1.75 -19.07 -11.90
C GLU A 284 -0.56 -18.74 -10.98
N ASP A 285 0.20 -17.70 -11.33
CA ASP A 285 1.34 -17.20 -10.57
C ASP A 285 1.04 -15.86 -9.90
N VAL A 286 1.64 -15.66 -8.72
CA VAL A 286 1.48 -14.41 -7.96
C VAL A 286 2.47 -13.37 -8.48
N LEU A 287 1.97 -12.17 -8.76
CA LEU A 287 2.80 -11.03 -9.14
C LEU A 287 3.74 -10.65 -8.00
N GLY A 288 5.04 -10.58 -8.30
CA GLY A 288 6.09 -10.32 -7.33
C GLY A 288 7.44 -10.05 -8.02
N TRP A 289 8.48 -9.82 -7.22
CA TRP A 289 9.81 -9.47 -7.73
C TRP A 289 10.43 -10.53 -8.64
N ASP A 290 10.10 -11.81 -8.44
CA ASP A 290 10.66 -12.94 -9.18
C ASP A 290 10.04 -13.16 -10.56
N VAL A 291 8.88 -12.55 -10.83
CA VAL A 291 8.23 -12.64 -12.15
C VAL A 291 8.49 -11.41 -13.02
N LEU A 292 8.93 -10.31 -12.43
CA LEU A 292 9.23 -9.06 -13.13
C LEU A 292 10.54 -9.13 -13.92
N PRO A 293 10.68 -8.32 -14.99
CA PRO A 293 11.95 -8.22 -15.70
C PRO A 293 13.04 -7.63 -14.80
N ASP A 294 14.29 -7.99 -15.08
CA ASP A 294 15.46 -7.55 -14.31
C ASP A 294 15.55 -6.02 -14.25
N GLU A 295 15.15 -5.31 -15.32
CA GLU A 295 15.20 -3.85 -15.38
C GLU A 295 14.16 -3.16 -14.48
N ALA A 296 13.05 -3.83 -14.18
CA ALA A 296 12.02 -3.33 -13.28
C ALA A 296 12.32 -3.67 -11.81
N THR A 297 13.20 -4.64 -11.59
CA THR A 297 13.59 -5.10 -10.26
C THR A 297 14.75 -4.25 -9.73
N PRO A 298 14.59 -3.60 -8.57
CA PRO A 298 15.66 -2.78 -8.01
C PRO A 298 16.81 -3.62 -7.47
N ASP A 299 18.02 -3.05 -7.48
CA ASP A 299 19.25 -3.68 -6.97
C ASP A 299 19.16 -4.09 -5.49
N LEU A 300 18.29 -3.45 -4.71
CA LEU A 300 18.07 -3.72 -3.30
C LEU A 300 16.57 -3.90 -3.03
N LEU A 301 16.19 -5.09 -2.60
CA LEU A 301 14.83 -5.44 -2.23
C LEU A 301 14.50 -5.00 -0.80
N PRO A 302 13.21 -4.81 -0.46
CA PRO A 302 12.79 -4.38 0.88
C PRO A 302 13.38 -5.23 2.03
N GLY A 303 13.44 -6.56 1.86
CA GLY A 303 13.97 -7.50 2.86
C GLY A 303 15.47 -7.40 3.13
N GLU A 304 16.22 -6.71 2.27
CA GLU A 304 17.67 -6.52 2.42
C GLU A 304 18.00 -5.31 3.33
N PHE A 305 17.00 -4.50 3.66
CA PHE A 305 17.15 -3.37 4.57
C PHE A 305 16.94 -3.80 6.04
N SER A 306 17.97 -3.59 6.87
CA SER A 306 17.83 -3.72 8.33
C SER A 306 17.09 -2.52 8.92
N VAL A 307 15.76 -2.50 8.88
CA VAL A 307 14.95 -1.40 9.45
C VAL A 307 15.01 -1.36 10.99
N LEU A 308 15.34 -2.49 11.61
CA LEU A 308 15.43 -2.63 13.07
C LEU A 308 16.87 -2.55 13.63
N GLY A 309 17.89 -2.44 12.76
CA GLY A 309 19.31 -2.46 13.13
C GLY A 309 19.76 -3.76 13.83
N PRO A 310 21.09 -3.95 14.05
CA PRO A 310 21.59 -4.93 15.01
C PRO A 310 21.25 -4.53 16.45
#